data_AF-A0A1H3XQ31-F1
#
_entry.id   AF-A0A1H3XQ31-F1
#
_cell.length_a   1.000
_cell.length_b   1.000
_cell.length_c   1.000
_cell.angle_alpha   90.00
_cell.angle_beta   90.00
_cell.angle_gamma   90.00
#
_symmetry.space_group_name_H-M   'P 1'
#
loop_
_entity.id
_entity.type
_entity.pdbx_description
1 polymer ?
#
loop_
_entity_poly.entity_id
_entity_poly.type
_entity_poly.pdbx_seq_one_letter_code
_entity_poly.pdbx_strand_id
1 'polypeptide(L)'
;MKLDFVFKSSDHIRYENGRHISGPHGGARRAVKVEPNINGGEGYTVTLYNLDGNHPLWQNNIQMAPKQMKIIQQTNEKMVLRGYGHDAMGGSFADYGLTIKLKNGELENCILHMHDRGVDIEYLP
;
A
#
# COMPACT_ATOMS: atom_id res chain seq x y z
N MET A 1 16.95 4.35 -7.26
CA MET A 1 16.26 5.20 -6.25
C MET A 1 15.96 4.32 -5.06
N LYS A 2 16.29 4.75 -3.83
CA LYS A 2 15.97 4.02 -2.61
C LYS A 2 14.66 4.58 -2.08
N LEU A 3 13.58 3.80 -2.13
CA LEU A 3 12.30 4.20 -1.54
C LEU A 3 12.36 4.04 -0.03
N ASP A 4 12.14 5.14 0.66
CA ASP A 4 12.02 5.21 2.12
C ASP A 4 11.13 6.42 2.46
N PHE A 5 9.84 6.19 2.66
CA PHE A 5 8.88 7.26 2.93
C PHE A 5 7.64 6.78 3.69
N VAL A 6 6.90 7.75 4.24
CA VAL A 6 5.56 7.56 4.81
C VAL A 6 4.61 8.53 4.12
N PHE A 7 3.65 7.99 3.36
CA PHE A 7 2.52 8.76 2.83
C PHE A 7 1.41 8.76 3.87
N LYS A 8 1.00 9.95 4.33
CA LYS A 8 -0.19 10.08 5.19
C LYS A 8 -1.36 10.48 4.33
N SER A 9 -2.45 9.76 4.51
CA SER A 9 -3.65 9.92 3.74
C SER A 9 -4.80 10.33 4.62
N SER A 10 -5.52 11.38 4.21
CA SER A 10 -6.68 11.92 4.92
C SER A 10 -7.89 10.98 4.83
N ASP A 11 -8.01 10.26 3.72
CA ASP A 11 -9.15 9.41 3.37
C ASP A 11 -8.76 8.45 2.23
N HIS A 12 -9.62 7.47 1.92
CA HIS A 12 -9.38 6.54 0.82
C HIS A 12 -10.64 6.26 0.02
N ILE A 13 -10.44 5.89 -1.24
CA ILE A 13 -11.49 5.47 -2.17
C ILE A 13 -11.26 4.01 -2.53
N ARG A 14 -12.32 3.20 -2.48
CA ARG A 14 -12.29 1.79 -2.88
C ARG A 14 -12.95 1.61 -4.24
N TYR A 15 -12.24 0.91 -5.11
CA TYR A 15 -12.74 0.41 -6.37
C TYR A 15 -12.74 -1.11 -6.36
N GLU A 16 -13.73 -1.71 -7.02
CA GLU A 16 -13.79 -3.14 -7.28
C GLU A 16 -14.06 -3.35 -8.76
N ASN A 17 -13.16 -4.08 -9.43
CA ASN A 17 -13.20 -4.30 -10.87
C ASN A 17 -13.35 -2.99 -11.65
N GLY A 18 -12.64 -1.94 -11.20
CA GLY A 18 -12.69 -0.58 -11.77
C GLY A 18 -13.93 0.24 -11.41
N ARG A 19 -14.92 -0.32 -10.70
CA ARG A 19 -16.12 0.40 -10.27
C ARG A 19 -15.92 1.01 -8.89
N HIS A 20 -16.27 2.28 -8.74
CA HIS A 20 -16.30 2.95 -7.44
C HIS A 20 -17.29 2.25 -6.49
N ILE A 21 -16.84 1.85 -5.30
CA ILE A 21 -17.65 1.14 -4.30
C ILE A 21 -17.88 1.98 -3.05
N SER A 22 -16.84 2.63 -2.53
CA SER A 22 -16.93 3.41 -1.30
C SER A 22 -15.86 4.48 -1.21
N GLY A 23 -16.11 5.46 -0.35
CA GLY A 23 -15.25 6.61 -0.18
C GLY A 23 -15.64 7.79 -1.09
N PRO A 24 -15.01 8.96 -0.93
CA PRO A 24 -14.33 9.34 0.31
C PRO A 24 -15.32 9.31 1.50
N HIS A 25 -14.82 8.99 2.68
CA HIS A 25 -15.61 8.81 3.89
C HIS A 25 -15.78 10.08 4.73
N GLY A 26 -15.12 11.19 4.36
CA GLY A 26 -15.04 12.39 5.19
C GLY A 26 -14.13 12.19 6.41
N GLY A 27 -13.25 11.19 6.34
CA GLY A 27 -12.40 10.72 7.44
C GLY A 27 -12.20 9.21 7.38
N ALA A 28 -10.97 8.76 7.18
CA ALA A 28 -10.53 7.37 7.34
C ALA A 28 -9.01 7.32 7.17
N ARG A 29 -8.30 7.97 8.08
CA ARG A 29 -6.90 8.31 7.89
C ARG A 29 -6.03 7.07 7.89
N ARG A 30 -5.15 6.98 6.90
CA ARG A 30 -4.20 5.88 6.74
C ARG A 30 -2.80 6.42 6.57
N ALA A 31 -1.81 5.56 6.82
CA ALA A 31 -0.47 5.81 6.30
C ALA A 31 0.03 4.61 5.51
N VAL A 32 0.68 4.87 4.38
CA VAL A 32 1.43 3.88 3.61
C VAL A 32 2.91 4.14 3.84
N LYS A 33 3.60 3.20 4.46
CA LYS A 33 5.05 3.24 4.61
C LYS A 33 5.68 2.28 3.61
N VAL A 34 6.69 2.77 2.90
CA VAL A 34 7.55 1.97 2.03
C VAL A 34 8.96 2.17 2.52
N GLU A 35 9.63 1.08 2.87
CA GLU A 35 11.01 1.10 3.38
C GLU A 35 11.80 -0.07 2.78
N PRO A 36 13.15 -0.05 2.78
CA PRO A 36 13.94 -1.21 2.42
C PRO A 36 13.49 -2.45 3.19
N ASN A 37 13.55 -3.62 2.55
CA ASN A 37 13.01 -4.85 3.11
C ASN A 37 13.52 -5.11 4.55
N ILE A 38 12.61 -5.06 5.52
CA ILE A 38 12.94 -5.14 6.96
C ILE A 38 13.41 -6.53 7.38
N ASN A 39 13.13 -7.56 6.56
CA ASN A 39 13.57 -8.93 6.80
C ASN A 39 14.92 -9.23 6.12
N GLY A 40 15.62 -8.21 5.61
CA GLY A 40 16.91 -8.35 4.92
C GLY A 40 16.81 -8.96 3.52
N GLY A 41 15.60 -9.14 2.98
CA GLY A 41 15.35 -9.61 1.62
C GLY A 41 15.58 -8.52 0.56
N GLU A 42 15.30 -8.86 -0.69
CA GLU A 42 15.35 -7.88 -1.78
C GLU A 42 14.12 -6.95 -1.78
N GLY A 43 14.26 -5.79 -2.41
CA GLY A 43 13.15 -4.86 -2.60
C GLY A 43 12.75 -4.12 -1.32
N TYR A 44 11.45 -4.03 -1.08
CA TYR A 44 10.86 -3.13 -0.10
C TYR A 44 9.83 -3.82 0.77
N THR A 45 9.66 -3.33 1.99
CA THR A 45 8.52 -3.66 2.85
C THR A 45 7.49 -2.55 2.73
N VAL A 46 6.25 -2.92 2.44
CA VAL A 46 5.10 -2.03 2.42
C VAL A 46 4.21 -2.33 3.62
N THR A 47 3.96 -1.31 4.43
CA THR A 47 3.13 -1.41 5.64
C THR A 47 2.02 -0.36 5.61
N LEU A 48 0.81 -0.77 5.96
CA LEU A 48 -0.34 0.14 6.08
C LEU A 48 -0.73 0.33 7.54
N TYR A 49 -0.95 1.59 7.92
CA TYR A 49 -1.34 1.99 9.26
C TYR A 49 -2.72 2.65 9.27
N ASN A 50 -3.51 2.37 10.30
CA ASN A 50 -4.73 3.09 10.67
C ASN A 50 -4.37 4.26 11.59
N LEU A 51 -4.62 5.50 11.18
CA LEU A 51 -4.27 6.67 12.01
C LEU A 51 -5.41 7.09 12.95
N ASP A 52 -6.56 6.43 12.90
CA ASP A 52 -7.74 6.74 13.72
C ASP A 52 -7.88 5.81 14.94
N GLY A 53 -6.99 4.85 15.10
CA GLY A 53 -6.96 3.98 16.27
C GLY A 53 -6.28 2.65 16.00
N ASN A 54 -6.04 1.90 17.09
CA ASN A 54 -5.48 0.57 17.02
C ASN A 54 -6.51 -0.44 16.55
N HIS A 55 -6.04 -1.45 15.81
CA HIS A 55 -6.83 -2.61 15.47
C HIS A 55 -7.22 -3.39 16.75
N PRO A 56 -8.50 -3.74 16.95
CA PRO A 56 -8.98 -4.33 18.21
C PRO A 56 -8.25 -5.62 18.63
N LEU A 57 -7.81 -6.42 17.64
CA LEU A 57 -7.17 -7.71 17.88
C LEU A 57 -5.65 -7.64 18.03
N TRP A 58 -4.97 -6.74 17.29
CA TRP A 58 -3.51 -6.66 17.27
C TRP A 58 -2.96 -5.62 18.25
N GLN A 59 -3.85 -4.81 18.84
CA GLN A 59 -3.53 -3.72 19.76
C GLN A 59 -2.48 -2.73 19.23
N ASN A 60 -2.23 -2.75 17.93
CA ASN A 60 -1.40 -1.81 17.20
C ASN A 60 -2.22 -1.24 16.04
N ASN A 61 -1.71 -0.21 15.39
CA ASN A 61 -2.39 0.43 14.29
C ASN A 61 -2.03 -0.15 12.91
N ILE A 62 -1.32 -1.27 12.85
CA ILE A 62 -0.99 -1.93 11.58
C ILE A 62 -2.27 -2.60 11.06
N GLN A 63 -2.65 -2.28 9.82
CA GLN A 63 -3.91 -2.76 9.25
C GLN A 63 -3.80 -4.10 8.55
N MET A 64 -2.60 -4.46 8.13
CA MET A 64 -2.30 -5.75 7.53
C MET A 64 -0.83 -6.11 7.77
N ALA A 65 -0.53 -7.40 7.76
CA ALA A 65 0.85 -7.87 7.82
C ALA A 65 1.70 -7.16 6.75
N PRO A 66 2.87 -6.62 7.12
CA PRO A 66 3.79 -6.00 6.16
C PRO A 66 4.09 -6.94 4.99
N LYS A 67 4.06 -6.39 3.78
CA LYS A 67 4.23 -7.17 2.55
C LYS A 67 5.54 -6.81 1.90
N GLN A 68 6.36 -7.80 1.59
CA GLN A 68 7.56 -7.57 0.80
C GLN A 68 7.21 -7.47 -0.68
N MET A 69 7.77 -6.47 -1.35
CA MET A 69 7.46 -6.14 -2.74
C MET A 69 8.72 -5.75 -3.52
N LYS A 70 8.69 -5.95 -4.84
CA LYS A 70 9.72 -5.52 -5.79
C LYS A 70 9.13 -4.53 -6.78
N ILE A 71 9.94 -3.58 -7.24
CA ILE A 71 9.56 -2.69 -8.35
C ILE A 71 9.48 -3.54 -9.62
N ILE A 72 8.34 -3.48 -10.30
CA ILE A 72 8.13 -4.14 -11.60
C ILE A 72 8.02 -3.14 -12.76
N GLN A 73 7.75 -1.87 -12.44
CA GLN A 73 7.70 -0.80 -13.42
C GLN A 73 8.11 0.53 -12.76
N GLN A 74 8.89 1.33 -13.47
CA GLN A 74 9.26 2.66 -13.05
C GLN A 74 9.24 3.62 -14.25
N THR A 75 8.53 4.73 -14.10
CA THR A 75 8.51 5.86 -15.03
C THR A 75 8.70 7.17 -14.25
N ASN A 76 8.73 8.31 -14.94
CA ASN A 76 8.78 9.62 -14.28
C ASN A 76 7.49 9.97 -13.51
N GLU A 77 6.39 9.30 -13.83
CA GLU A 77 5.05 9.58 -13.30
C GLU A 77 4.62 8.56 -12.25
N LYS A 78 5.23 7.37 -12.21
CA LYS A 78 4.85 6.33 -11.25
C LYS A 78 5.92 5.27 -11.03
N MET A 79 5.79 4.60 -9.89
CA MET A 79 6.45 3.32 -9.62
C MET A 79 5.39 2.28 -9.27
N VAL A 80 5.52 1.08 -9.82
CA VAL A 80 4.63 -0.04 -9.54
C VAL A 80 5.44 -1.12 -8.86
N LEU A 81 4.97 -1.53 -7.69
CA LEU A 81 5.53 -2.61 -6.89
C LEU A 81 4.57 -3.80 -6.92
N ARG A 82 5.13 -5.01 -6.93
CA ARG A 82 4.38 -6.27 -6.78
C ARG A 82 4.96 -7.08 -5.64
N GLY A 83 4.08 -7.66 -4.82
CA GLY A 83 4.51 -8.54 -3.75
C GLY A 83 5.11 -9.84 -4.26
N TYR A 84 5.97 -10.46 -3.45
CA TYR A 84 6.62 -11.73 -3.77
C TYR A 84 6.84 -12.57 -2.51
N GLY A 85 6.86 -13.90 -2.65
CA GLY A 85 6.92 -14.81 -1.51
C GLY A 85 5.56 -14.97 -0.81
N HIS A 86 5.59 -15.51 0.41
CA HIS A 86 4.39 -15.87 1.16
C HIS A 86 4.48 -15.40 2.62
N ASP A 87 3.33 -15.22 3.27
CA ASP A 87 3.24 -15.06 4.72
C ASP A 87 3.44 -16.39 5.45
N ALA A 88 3.48 -16.34 6.79
CA ALA A 88 3.69 -17.51 7.65
C ALA A 88 2.58 -18.58 7.53
N MET A 89 1.40 -18.20 7.01
CA MET A 89 0.26 -19.09 6.82
C MET A 89 0.15 -19.58 5.37
N GLY A 90 1.11 -19.23 4.50
CA GLY A 90 1.14 -19.62 3.09
C GLY A 90 0.36 -18.69 2.15
N GLY A 91 -0.16 -17.55 2.63
CA GLY A 91 -0.81 -16.55 1.78
C GLY A 91 0.20 -15.85 0.87
N SER A 92 -0.09 -15.75 -0.42
CA SER A 92 0.82 -15.17 -1.40
C SER A 92 0.89 -13.64 -1.28
N PHE A 93 2.10 -13.10 -1.17
CA PHE A 93 2.27 -11.65 -1.26
C PHE A 93 2.05 -11.15 -2.69
N ALA A 94 2.18 -12.02 -3.70
CA ALA A 94 1.90 -11.64 -5.08
C ALA A 94 0.43 -11.31 -5.32
N ASP A 95 -0.47 -11.56 -4.39
CA ASP A 95 -1.86 -11.07 -4.48
C ASP A 95 -1.94 -9.56 -4.29
N TYR A 96 -0.86 -8.93 -3.81
CA TYR A 96 -0.81 -7.51 -3.50
C TYR A 96 0.17 -6.74 -4.38
N GLY A 97 -0.16 -5.49 -4.68
CA GLY A 97 0.71 -4.55 -5.37
C GLY A 97 0.51 -3.13 -4.84
N LEU A 98 1.46 -2.25 -5.15
CA LEU A 98 1.36 -0.83 -4.80
C LEU A 98 1.78 0.02 -6.00
N THR A 99 0.90 0.91 -6.44
CA THR A 99 1.28 2.00 -7.35
C THR A 99 1.54 3.27 -6.54
N ILE A 100 2.71 3.85 -6.75
CA ILE A 100 3.13 5.13 -6.19
C ILE A 100 3.04 6.14 -7.34
N LYS A 101 2.10 7.10 -7.28
CA LYS A 101 2.00 8.15 -8.30
C LYS A 101 2.89 9.32 -7.91
N LEU A 102 3.58 9.86 -8.91
CA LEU A 102 4.46 11.00 -8.80
C LEU A 102 3.93 12.13 -9.66
N LYS A 103 3.95 13.35 -9.11
CA LYS A 103 3.66 14.58 -9.84
C LYS A 103 4.83 15.52 -9.68
N ASN A 104 5.45 15.91 -10.79
CA ASN A 104 6.66 16.74 -10.79
C ASN A 104 7.81 16.16 -9.93
N GLY A 105 7.90 14.83 -9.85
CA GLY A 105 8.90 14.13 -9.04
C GLY A 105 8.57 14.01 -7.56
N GLU A 106 7.46 14.61 -7.10
CA GLU A 106 6.97 14.50 -5.73
C GLU A 106 5.88 13.43 -5.61
N LEU A 107 5.79 12.82 -4.44
CA LEU A 107 4.78 11.82 -4.13
C LEU A 107 3.38 12.46 -4.12
N GLU A 108 2.54 12.11 -5.08
CA GLU A 108 1.18 12.62 -5.19
C GLU A 108 0.21 11.76 -4.36
N ASN A 109 0.20 10.45 -4.62
CA ASN A 109 -0.66 9.52 -3.92
C ASN A 109 -0.18 8.06 -4.04
N CYS A 110 -0.90 7.14 -3.38
CA CYS A 110 -0.63 5.70 -3.45
C CYS A 110 -1.92 4.93 -3.74
N ILE A 111 -1.82 3.84 -4.52
CA ILE A 111 -2.91 2.89 -4.75
C ILE A 111 -2.44 1.50 -4.32
N LEU A 112 -3.14 0.90 -3.35
CA LEU A 112 -2.96 -0.51 -3.01
C LEU A 112 -3.84 -1.35 -3.92
N HIS A 113 -3.25 -2.40 -4.50
CA HIS A 113 -3.92 -3.37 -5.34
C HIS A 113 -4.04 -4.70 -4.60
N MET A 114 -5.25 -5.29 -4.56
CA MET A 114 -5.51 -6.68 -4.15
C MET A 114 -6.02 -7.44 -5.37
N HIS A 115 -5.07 -8.01 -6.10
CA HIS A 115 -5.26 -8.59 -7.42
C HIS A 115 -6.14 -9.85 -7.40
N ASP A 116 -6.08 -10.63 -6.32
CA ASP A 116 -6.92 -11.81 -6.09
C ASP A 116 -8.42 -11.46 -6.02
N ARG A 117 -8.74 -10.23 -5.60
CA ARG A 117 -10.11 -9.75 -5.38
C ARG A 117 -10.56 -8.70 -6.40
N GLY A 118 -9.67 -8.23 -7.26
CA GLY A 118 -9.93 -7.10 -8.15
C GLY A 118 -10.23 -5.80 -7.39
N VAL A 119 -9.63 -5.61 -6.20
CA VAL A 119 -9.86 -4.43 -5.35
C VAL A 119 -8.69 -3.46 -5.48
N ASP A 120 -8.99 -2.19 -5.70
CA ASP A 120 -8.03 -1.10 -5.59
C ASP A 120 -8.45 -0.15 -4.47
N ILE A 121 -7.49 0.30 -3.66
CA ILE A 121 -7.69 1.33 -2.64
C ILE A 121 -6.76 2.50 -2.96
N GLU A 122 -7.34 3.62 -3.37
CA GLU A 122 -6.63 4.88 -3.62
C GLU A 122 -6.59 5.72 -2.34
N TYR A 123 -5.38 6.00 -1.86
CA TYR A 123 -5.13 6.83 -0.68
C TYR A 123 -4.99 8.28 -1.12
N LEU A 124 -5.87 9.15 -0.63
CA LEU A 124 -5.88 10.57 -0.99
C LEU A 124 -4.83 11.37 -0.19
N PRO A 125 -4.25 12.45 -0.75
CA PRO A 125 -3.31 13.32 -0.04
C PRO A 125 -3.92 14.05 1.17
#